data_AF-A0A918WQE4-F1
#
_entry.id   AF-A0A918WQE4-F1
#
_cell.length_a   1.000
_cell.length_b   1.000
_cell.length_c   1.000
_cell.angle_alpha   90.00
_cell.angle_beta   90.00
_cell.angle_gamma   90.00
#
_symmetry.space_group_name_H-M   'P 1'
#
loop_
_entity.id
_entity.type
_entity.pdbx_description
1 polymer ?
#
loop_
_entity_poly.entity_id
_entity_poly.type
_entity_poly.pdbx_seq_one_letter_code
_entity_poly.pdbx_strand_id
1 'polypeptide(L)'
;MGDAARRLSALAEQALGAPLPVRIRAWDRSECGPPGTPLLVVRRRRALRRLLWKPGELGLARAWVAGDLDVEGDLYEALELLAGHLWERGEDTGRTTGPTVLLAALRDPALRATGAGLLRLARPWPPPAPPREEARPAGGPLHTVRRDKQAISHHYDVGNAFYERVLGPSMVYSCAYWAPDSTLERAQEAKLDVVCRKLALTPGRRLLDVGCGWGSMALHAARAYGVSVVGVTLSEEQAVYARKRVAEAGLTDRVEIRVQDYREVHDGPFDAISSIGMAEHVGSARYAEYARELHTLLRPGGRLLNHQIARRPLKDEAHYRVDPFIDRYVFPDGELAPVGRTVAQLEEAGFEVRDVESLREHYALTLRRWVANLEAHWDEAVRLTSPGRARVWRLYMAACALSFERNRIGVNQVLAVRTPVSGASGLPLRTRDWR
;
A
#
# COMPACT_ATOMS: atom_id res chain seq x y z
N MET A 1 -36.29 26.42 3.46
CA MET A 1 -35.47 25.39 4.15
C MET A 1 -34.48 24.84 3.14
N GLY A 2 -33.25 24.52 3.57
CA GLY A 2 -32.23 23.96 2.67
C GLY A 2 -32.65 22.58 2.14
N ASP A 3 -32.41 22.33 0.86
CA ASP A 3 -32.73 21.07 0.17
C ASP A 3 -31.51 20.52 -0.58
N ALA A 4 -30.31 20.85 -0.11
CA ALA A 4 -29.08 20.49 -0.80
C ALA A 4 -28.86 18.97 -0.82
N ALA A 5 -29.17 18.24 0.24
CA ALA A 5 -28.97 16.79 0.31
C ALA A 5 -29.84 16.03 -0.68
N ARG A 6 -31.14 16.38 -0.80
CA ARG A 6 -32.03 15.76 -1.79
C ARG A 6 -31.53 16.00 -3.22
N ARG A 7 -31.11 17.23 -3.52
CA ARG A 7 -30.54 17.58 -4.83
C ARG A 7 -29.23 16.84 -5.09
N LEU A 8 -28.37 16.68 -4.09
CA LEU A 8 -27.14 15.90 -4.21
C LEU A 8 -27.41 14.42 -4.43
N SER A 9 -28.38 13.83 -3.72
CA SER A 9 -28.81 12.45 -3.93
C SER A 9 -29.28 12.24 -5.35
N ALA A 10 -30.21 13.07 -5.83
CA ALA A 10 -30.73 12.98 -7.20
C ALA A 10 -29.63 13.10 -8.27
N LEU A 11 -28.67 14.02 -8.08
CA LEU A 11 -27.53 14.20 -8.99
C LEU A 11 -26.57 13.00 -8.97
N ALA A 12 -26.32 12.44 -7.78
CA ALA A 12 -25.49 11.26 -7.62
C ALA A 12 -26.16 10.03 -8.24
N GLU A 13 -27.45 9.82 -7.99
CA GLU A 13 -28.26 8.74 -8.57
C GLU A 13 -28.30 8.83 -10.10
N GLN A 14 -28.44 10.04 -10.65
CA GLN A 14 -28.39 10.25 -12.09
C GLN A 14 -27.02 9.88 -12.68
N ALA A 15 -25.92 10.22 -12.01
CA ALA A 15 -24.58 9.84 -12.46
C ALA A 15 -24.31 8.34 -12.29
N LEU A 16 -24.80 7.76 -11.20
CA LEU A 16 -24.66 6.33 -10.88
C LEU A 16 -25.64 5.46 -11.65
N GLY A 17 -26.68 6.02 -12.28
CA GLY A 17 -27.76 5.26 -12.91
C GLY A 17 -28.46 4.28 -11.96
N ALA A 18 -28.37 4.50 -10.65
CA ALA A 18 -28.86 3.62 -9.59
C ALA A 18 -29.13 4.44 -8.32
N PRO A 19 -30.02 3.97 -7.41
CA PRO A 19 -30.25 4.61 -6.11
C PRO A 19 -28.96 4.74 -5.30
N LEU A 20 -28.80 5.85 -4.58
CA LEU A 20 -27.62 6.05 -3.76
C LEU A 20 -27.71 5.15 -2.51
N PRO A 21 -26.71 4.30 -2.24
CA PRO A 21 -26.81 3.32 -1.16
C PRO A 21 -26.48 3.89 0.23
N VAL A 22 -26.22 5.19 0.36
CA VAL A 22 -25.82 5.86 1.60
C VAL A 22 -26.66 7.09 1.87
N ARG A 23 -26.76 7.51 3.13
CA ARG A 23 -27.33 8.82 3.47
C ARG A 23 -26.35 9.93 3.12
N ILE A 24 -26.87 11.09 2.74
CA ILE A 24 -26.09 12.32 2.57
C ILE A 24 -26.58 13.36 3.56
N ARG A 25 -25.65 13.99 4.30
CA ARG A 25 -25.87 15.28 4.98
C ARG A 25 -25.13 16.38 4.23
N ALA A 26 -25.84 17.43 3.84
CA ALA A 26 -25.25 18.58 3.16
C ALA A 26 -24.85 19.70 4.14
N TRP A 27 -24.11 20.69 3.64
CA TRP A 27 -23.61 21.84 4.43
C TRP A 27 -24.73 22.72 5.02
N ASP A 28 -25.95 22.63 4.50
CA ASP A 28 -27.14 23.31 5.01
C ASP A 28 -27.92 22.49 6.05
N ARG A 29 -27.33 21.37 6.51
CA ARG A 29 -27.89 20.40 7.45
C ARG A 29 -29.10 19.61 6.93
N SER A 30 -29.44 19.74 5.65
CA SER A 30 -30.41 18.82 5.04
C SER A 30 -29.84 17.40 4.97
N GLU A 31 -30.70 16.41 5.10
CA GLU A 31 -30.37 14.98 4.99
C GLU A 31 -31.29 14.27 4.00
N CYS A 32 -30.77 13.27 3.30
CA CYS A 32 -31.53 12.44 2.36
C CYS A 32 -30.85 11.06 2.21
N GLY A 33 -31.61 10.02 1.88
CA GLY A 33 -31.09 8.67 1.60
C GLY A 33 -31.71 7.58 2.50
N PRO A 34 -31.31 6.31 2.28
CA PRO A 34 -31.92 5.16 2.94
C PRO A 34 -31.61 5.11 4.46
N PRO A 35 -32.61 4.82 5.32
CA PRO A 35 -32.39 4.73 6.77
C PRO A 35 -31.43 3.56 7.12
N GLY A 36 -30.74 3.67 8.25
CA GLY A 36 -29.85 2.61 8.74
C GLY A 36 -28.48 2.52 8.06
N THR A 37 -28.23 3.29 7.00
CA THR A 37 -26.94 3.28 6.28
C THR A 37 -25.97 4.35 6.81
N PRO A 38 -24.66 4.23 6.54
CA PRO A 38 -23.67 5.25 6.87
C PRO A 38 -23.99 6.60 6.23
N LEU A 39 -23.54 7.68 6.88
CA LEU A 39 -23.85 9.04 6.50
C LEU A 39 -22.63 9.72 5.86
N LEU A 40 -22.72 10.00 4.56
CA LEU A 40 -21.77 10.82 3.82
C LEU A 40 -22.02 12.30 4.11
N VAL A 41 -21.06 12.96 4.78
CA VAL A 41 -21.19 14.35 5.21
C VAL A 41 -20.44 15.28 4.26
N VAL A 42 -21.18 16.08 3.49
CA VAL A 42 -20.63 17.15 2.65
C VAL A 42 -20.56 18.43 3.48
N ARG A 43 -19.47 18.59 4.25
CA ARG A 43 -19.29 19.70 5.19
C ARG A 43 -19.26 21.07 4.50
N ARG A 44 -18.73 21.15 3.27
CA ARG A 44 -18.56 22.42 2.55
C ARG A 44 -18.90 22.29 1.07
N ARG A 45 -19.54 23.32 0.50
CA ARG A 45 -19.80 23.44 -0.96
C ARG A 45 -18.55 23.24 -1.83
N ARG A 46 -17.36 23.52 -1.28
CA ARG A 46 -16.10 23.34 -2.02
C ARG A 46 -15.77 21.87 -2.32
N ALA A 47 -16.36 20.90 -1.62
CA ALA A 47 -16.31 19.49 -2.01
C ALA A 47 -16.84 19.28 -3.44
N LEU A 48 -17.99 19.88 -3.76
CA LEU A 48 -18.60 19.79 -5.09
C LEU A 48 -17.72 20.42 -6.16
N ARG A 49 -17.06 21.53 -5.84
CA ARG A 49 -16.11 22.18 -6.76
C ARG A 49 -14.92 21.26 -7.06
N ARG A 50 -14.40 20.53 -6.07
CA ARG A 50 -13.31 19.57 -6.30
C ARG A 50 -13.73 18.46 -7.26
N LEU A 51 -14.97 17.96 -7.14
CA LEU A 51 -15.54 16.97 -8.06
C LEU A 51 -15.78 17.51 -9.46
N LEU A 52 -16.30 18.73 -9.58
CA LEU A 52 -16.53 19.39 -10.87
C LEU A 52 -15.24 19.57 -11.67
N TRP A 53 -14.16 19.99 -11.01
CA TRP A 53 -12.87 20.27 -11.66
C TRP A 53 -11.97 19.04 -11.83
N LYS A 54 -12.17 18.01 -11.00
CA LYS A 54 -11.49 16.71 -11.09
C LYS A 54 -12.52 15.60 -10.84
N PRO A 55 -13.31 15.22 -11.86
CA PRO A 55 -14.27 14.14 -11.72
C PRO A 55 -13.57 12.81 -11.42
N GLY A 56 -14.27 11.92 -10.69
CA GLY A 56 -13.77 10.61 -10.29
C GLY A 56 -13.10 10.57 -8.91
N GLU A 57 -12.31 9.51 -8.67
CA GLU A 57 -11.70 9.17 -7.38
C GLU A 57 -10.83 10.31 -6.82
N LEU A 58 -10.06 11.01 -7.67
CA LEU A 58 -9.17 12.08 -7.23
C LEU A 58 -9.92 13.31 -6.66
N GLY A 59 -11.09 13.66 -7.20
CA GLY A 59 -11.90 14.76 -6.67
C GLY A 59 -12.50 14.44 -5.31
N LEU A 60 -12.98 13.21 -5.13
CA LEU A 60 -13.47 12.68 -3.86
C LEU A 60 -12.34 12.64 -2.83
N ALA A 61 -11.16 12.12 -3.21
CA ALA A 61 -9.98 12.10 -2.37
C ALA A 61 -9.58 13.51 -1.91
N ARG A 62 -9.50 14.49 -2.82
CA ARG A 62 -9.20 15.88 -2.45
C ARG A 62 -10.22 16.46 -1.48
N ALA A 63 -11.50 16.15 -1.68
CA ALA A 63 -12.57 16.61 -0.79
C ALA A 63 -12.49 15.94 0.58
N TRP A 64 -12.18 14.64 0.62
CA TRP A 64 -11.83 13.92 1.83
C TRP A 64 -10.64 14.62 2.49
N VAL A 65 -9.43 14.53 1.96
CA VAL A 65 -8.19 15.03 2.61
C VAL A 65 -8.32 16.47 3.11
N ALA A 66 -9.03 17.36 2.41
CA ALA A 66 -9.27 18.75 2.84
C ALA A 66 -10.29 18.94 3.99
N GLY A 67 -10.94 17.88 4.45
CA GLY A 67 -12.02 17.89 5.45
C GLY A 67 -13.35 18.42 4.92
N ASP A 68 -13.58 18.35 3.61
CA ASP A 68 -14.81 18.83 2.96
C ASP A 68 -15.87 17.75 2.82
N LEU A 69 -15.42 16.50 2.81
CA LEU A 69 -16.21 15.28 2.73
C LEU A 69 -15.80 14.36 3.88
N ASP A 70 -16.78 13.81 4.58
CA ASP A 70 -16.56 12.91 5.71
C ASP A 70 -17.57 11.77 5.72
N VAL A 71 -17.33 10.77 6.56
CA VAL A 71 -18.27 9.68 6.82
C VAL A 71 -18.55 9.63 8.33
N GLU A 72 -19.82 9.70 8.69
CA GLU A 72 -20.31 9.39 10.03
C GLU A 72 -20.93 7.98 10.03
N GLY A 73 -20.54 7.15 10.99
CA GLY A 73 -20.84 5.71 11.02
C GLY A 73 -19.63 4.86 10.61
N ASP A 74 -19.88 3.62 10.20
CA ASP A 74 -18.83 2.69 9.78
C ASP A 74 -18.25 3.09 8.41
N LEU A 75 -16.95 3.40 8.39
CA LEU A 75 -16.23 3.75 7.17
C LEU A 75 -16.14 2.59 6.18
N TYR A 76 -15.96 1.35 6.68
CA TYR A 76 -15.89 0.17 5.83
C TYR A 76 -17.22 -0.06 5.13
N GLU A 77 -18.32 -0.03 5.87
CA GLU A 77 -19.66 -0.17 5.29
C GLU A 77 -19.91 0.92 4.22
N ALA A 78 -19.56 2.17 4.50
CA ALA A 78 -19.71 3.27 3.54
C ALA A 78 -18.88 3.03 2.26
N LEU A 79 -17.62 2.62 2.42
CA LEU A 79 -16.73 2.31 1.30
C LEU A 79 -17.25 1.12 0.50
N GLU A 80 -17.75 0.08 1.15
CA GLU A 80 -18.26 -1.13 0.50
C GLU A 80 -19.48 -0.86 -0.38
N LEU A 81 -20.43 -0.08 0.14
CA LEU A 81 -21.64 0.35 -0.56
C LEU A 81 -21.31 1.23 -1.76
N LEU A 82 -20.37 2.18 -1.60
CA LEU A 82 -19.92 3.05 -2.69
C LEU A 82 -19.07 2.28 -3.71
N ALA A 83 -18.24 1.35 -3.27
CA ALA A 83 -17.34 0.58 -4.12
C ALA A 83 -18.08 -0.41 -5.02
N GLY A 84 -19.21 -1.00 -4.58
CA GLY A 84 -20.05 -1.83 -5.45
C GLY A 84 -20.43 -1.10 -6.75
N HIS A 85 -20.80 0.18 -6.64
CA HIS A 85 -21.20 1.01 -7.78
C HIS A 85 -20.02 1.52 -8.63
N LEU A 86 -18.81 1.60 -8.06
CA LEU A 86 -17.61 2.10 -8.72
C LEU A 86 -16.76 1.00 -9.38
N TRP A 87 -16.70 -0.19 -8.76
CA TRP A 87 -15.87 -1.30 -9.21
C TRP A 87 -16.56 -2.18 -10.25
N GLU A 88 -17.88 -2.42 -10.13
CA GLU A 88 -18.62 -3.25 -11.09
C GLU A 88 -18.74 -2.60 -12.49
N ARG A 89 -18.65 -1.27 -12.57
CA ARG A 89 -18.61 -0.55 -13.86
C ARG A 89 -17.23 -0.55 -14.55
N GLY A 90 -16.17 -0.83 -13.79
CA GLY A 90 -14.78 -0.61 -14.21
C GLY A 90 -14.09 -1.81 -14.86
N GLU A 91 -14.65 -3.02 -14.79
CA GLU A 91 -14.02 -4.23 -15.35
C GLU A 91 -14.28 -4.42 -16.85
N ASP A 92 -15.37 -3.85 -17.39
CA ASP A 92 -15.72 -3.93 -18.82
C ASP A 92 -15.46 -2.65 -19.63
N THR A 93 -15.19 -1.52 -18.98
CA THR A 93 -14.86 -0.26 -19.66
C THR A 93 -13.45 0.15 -19.31
N GLY A 94 -12.52 -0.03 -20.24
CA GLY A 94 -11.15 0.48 -20.11
C GLY A 94 -11.20 1.93 -19.61
N ARG A 95 -10.64 2.17 -18.43
CA ARG A 95 -10.63 3.48 -17.75
C ARG A 95 -9.97 4.51 -18.66
N THR A 96 -10.75 5.13 -19.53
CA THR A 96 -10.34 6.25 -20.38
C THR A 96 -10.25 7.49 -19.51
N THR A 97 -9.14 7.66 -18.80
CA THR A 97 -8.85 8.91 -18.12
C THR A 97 -8.26 9.88 -19.15
N GLY A 98 -9.05 10.89 -19.56
CA GLY A 98 -8.62 11.86 -20.57
C GLY A 98 -9.69 12.85 -21.02
N PRO A 99 -9.35 13.80 -21.91
CA PRO A 99 -10.29 14.77 -22.49
C PRO A 99 -11.47 14.13 -23.23
N THR A 100 -11.34 12.85 -23.61
CA THR A 100 -12.38 12.03 -24.24
C THR A 100 -13.57 11.74 -23.32
N VAL A 101 -13.38 11.55 -22.01
CA VAL A 101 -14.51 11.43 -21.06
C VAL A 101 -15.19 12.76 -20.83
N LEU A 102 -14.45 13.87 -20.83
CA LEU A 102 -15.07 15.20 -20.78
C LEU A 102 -15.92 15.45 -22.04
N LEU A 103 -15.42 15.07 -23.22
CA LEU A 103 -16.15 15.14 -24.49
C LEU A 103 -17.35 14.18 -24.54
N ALA A 104 -17.24 12.96 -23.98
CA ALA A 104 -18.34 12.01 -23.88
C ALA A 104 -19.41 12.47 -22.88
N ALA A 105 -19.00 13.02 -21.73
CA ALA A 105 -19.88 13.62 -20.73
C ALA A 105 -20.58 14.89 -21.24
N LEU A 106 -19.93 15.64 -22.15
CA LEU A 106 -20.55 16.76 -22.87
C LEU A 106 -21.56 16.30 -23.93
N ARG A 107 -21.47 15.06 -24.42
CA ARG A 107 -22.43 14.48 -25.37
C ARG A 107 -23.63 13.85 -24.68
N ASP A 108 -23.48 13.35 -23.47
CA ASP A 108 -24.57 12.78 -22.67
C ASP A 108 -25.44 13.90 -22.03
N PRO A 109 -26.74 14.01 -22.39
CA PRO A 109 -27.66 14.99 -21.80
C PRO A 109 -27.83 14.84 -20.28
N ALA A 110 -27.77 13.61 -19.76
CA ALA A 110 -27.91 13.34 -18.33
C ALA A 110 -26.69 13.85 -17.56
N LEU A 111 -25.48 13.53 -18.03
CA LEU A 111 -24.25 14.02 -17.39
C LEU A 111 -24.11 15.54 -17.48
N ARG A 112 -24.57 16.18 -18.57
CA ARG A 112 -24.66 17.65 -18.67
C ARG A 112 -25.63 18.25 -17.66
N ALA A 113 -26.81 17.67 -17.50
CA ALA A 113 -27.79 18.10 -16.49
C ALA A 113 -27.22 17.95 -15.07
N THR A 114 -26.53 16.83 -14.79
CA THR A 114 -25.85 16.60 -13.53
C THR A 114 -24.76 17.65 -13.27
N GLY A 115 -23.90 17.91 -14.26
CA GLY A 115 -22.85 18.92 -14.17
C GLY A 115 -23.40 20.33 -13.94
N ALA A 116 -24.46 20.73 -14.65
CA ALA A 116 -25.13 22.02 -14.47
C ALA A 116 -25.79 22.14 -13.08
N GLY A 117 -26.41 21.06 -12.58
CA GLY A 117 -26.99 20.99 -11.24
C GLY A 117 -25.93 21.12 -10.15
N LEU A 118 -24.82 20.40 -10.27
CA LEU A 118 -23.66 20.51 -9.39
C LEU A 118 -23.06 21.93 -9.41
N LEU A 119 -22.93 22.56 -10.58
CA LEU A 119 -22.42 23.93 -10.72
C LEU A 119 -23.30 24.95 -9.98
N ARG A 120 -24.64 24.82 -10.11
CA ARG A 120 -25.60 25.66 -9.39
C ARG A 120 -25.50 25.49 -7.87
N LEU A 121 -25.32 24.26 -7.39
CA LEU A 121 -25.16 23.96 -5.97
C LEU A 121 -23.81 24.42 -5.39
N ALA A 122 -22.74 24.23 -6.16
CA ALA A 122 -21.37 24.56 -5.79
C ALA A 122 -21.13 26.07 -5.70
N ARG A 123 -21.93 26.86 -6.44
CA ARG A 123 -21.71 28.27 -6.82
C ARG A 123 -20.43 28.44 -7.65
N PRO A 124 -20.46 29.19 -8.77
CA PRO A 124 -19.28 29.37 -9.62
C PRO A 124 -18.18 30.10 -8.83
N TRP A 125 -17.00 29.46 -8.77
CA TRP A 125 -15.79 29.99 -8.12
C TRP A 125 -14.58 29.21 -8.67
N PRO A 126 -13.35 29.78 -8.67
CA PRO A 126 -12.15 29.07 -9.12
C PRO A 126 -11.97 27.70 -8.44
N PRO A 127 -11.26 26.77 -9.12
CA PRO A 127 -10.95 25.46 -8.56
C PRO A 127 -10.25 25.61 -7.20
N PRO A 128 -10.71 24.91 -6.15
CA PRO A 128 -10.00 24.91 -4.88
C PRO A 128 -8.58 24.38 -5.08
N ALA A 129 -7.60 24.98 -4.40
CA ALA A 129 -6.24 24.46 -4.37
C ALA A 129 -6.24 22.98 -3.91
N PRO A 130 -5.38 22.13 -4.49
CA PRO A 130 -5.15 20.78 -3.99
C PRO A 130 -4.76 20.81 -2.49
N PRO A 131 -5.09 19.76 -1.72
CA PRO A 131 -4.54 19.60 -0.38
C PRO A 131 -3.00 19.60 -0.41
N ARG A 132 -2.37 20.10 0.65
CA ARG A 132 -0.90 20.16 0.74
C ARG A 132 -0.25 18.78 0.79
N GLU A 133 -1.02 17.78 1.20
CA GLU A 133 -0.61 16.37 1.27
C GLU A 133 -0.53 15.72 -0.12
N GLU A 134 -1.04 16.36 -1.18
CA GLU A 134 -0.97 15.82 -2.54
C GLU A 134 0.45 15.98 -3.12
N ALA A 135 1.08 14.86 -3.49
CA ALA A 135 2.32 14.84 -4.22
C ALA A 135 2.18 15.54 -5.59
N ARG A 136 3.21 16.31 -5.94
CA ARG A 136 3.34 16.89 -7.28
C ARG A 136 4.11 15.89 -8.14
N PRO A 137 3.58 15.44 -9.30
CA PRO A 137 4.32 14.56 -10.18
C PRO A 137 5.62 15.24 -10.60
N ALA A 138 6.75 14.60 -10.32
CA ALA A 138 8.02 15.02 -10.89
C ALA A 138 8.07 14.53 -12.35
N GLY A 139 8.38 15.43 -13.30
CA GLY A 139 8.68 15.02 -14.67
C GLY A 139 10.02 14.30 -14.73
N GLY A 140 10.19 13.37 -15.69
CA GLY A 140 11.43 12.63 -15.93
C GLY A 140 11.28 11.10 -15.82
N PRO A 141 12.40 10.35 -15.95
CA PRO A 141 12.38 8.89 -15.89
C PRO A 141 11.94 8.39 -14.50
N LEU A 142 11.17 7.30 -14.49
CA LEU A 142 10.74 6.57 -13.29
C LEU A 142 11.88 5.68 -12.77
N HIS A 143 11.84 5.30 -11.49
CA HIS A 143 12.71 4.27 -10.90
C HIS A 143 14.22 4.54 -10.98
N THR A 144 14.60 5.81 -10.76
CA THR A 144 16.00 6.23 -10.60
C THR A 144 16.32 6.39 -9.12
N VAL A 145 17.54 6.09 -8.69
CA VAL A 145 17.96 6.17 -7.26
C VAL A 145 17.48 7.46 -6.58
N ARG A 146 17.67 8.62 -7.23
CA ARG A 146 17.24 9.92 -6.70
C ARG A 146 15.72 10.05 -6.58
N ARG A 147 14.97 9.58 -7.57
CA ARG A 147 13.51 9.65 -7.60
C ARG A 147 12.89 8.68 -6.58
N ASP A 148 13.44 7.47 -6.49
CA ASP A 148 13.02 6.45 -5.52
C ASP A 148 13.18 7.00 -4.11
N LYS A 149 14.33 7.62 -3.82
CA LYS A 149 14.57 8.29 -2.54
C LYS A 149 13.55 9.40 -2.24
N GLN A 150 13.13 10.18 -3.23
CA GLN A 150 12.11 11.22 -3.06
C GLN A 150 10.71 10.65 -2.84
N ALA A 151 10.32 9.62 -3.61
CA ALA A 151 9.02 8.95 -3.48
C ALA A 151 8.91 8.24 -2.12
N ILE A 152 9.96 7.53 -1.71
CA ILE A 152 10.09 6.92 -0.38
C ILE A 152 9.96 8.00 0.69
N SER A 153 10.74 9.08 0.60
CA SER A 153 10.67 10.17 1.58
C SER A 153 9.26 10.73 1.73
N HIS A 154 8.52 10.97 0.65
CA HIS A 154 7.14 11.47 0.72
C HIS A 154 6.21 10.57 1.56
N HIS A 155 6.32 9.25 1.40
CA HIS A 155 5.51 8.28 2.13
C HIS A 155 5.88 8.22 3.62
N TYR A 156 7.18 8.18 3.94
CA TYR A 156 7.69 7.98 5.29
C TYR A 156 7.79 9.26 6.15
N ASP A 157 7.53 10.44 5.58
CA ASP A 157 7.57 11.77 6.23
C ASP A 157 6.40 12.05 7.22
N VAL A 158 5.97 11.03 7.95
CA VAL A 158 5.02 11.16 9.08
C VAL A 158 5.70 10.97 10.44
N GLY A 159 6.98 10.58 10.44
CA GLY A 159 7.81 10.42 11.63
C GLY A 159 7.57 9.11 12.38
N ASN A 160 8.60 8.65 13.10
CA ASN A 160 8.58 7.36 13.80
C ASN A 160 7.47 7.25 14.87
N ALA A 161 7.19 8.34 15.60
CA ALA A 161 6.13 8.34 16.63
C ALA A 161 4.73 8.08 16.05
N PHE A 162 4.45 8.56 14.82
CA PHE A 162 3.18 8.23 14.15
C PHE A 162 3.13 6.73 13.81
N TYR A 163 4.22 6.19 13.26
CA TYR A 163 4.32 4.77 12.95
C TYR A 163 4.19 3.88 14.19
N GLU A 164 4.77 4.26 15.33
CA GLU A 164 4.61 3.52 16.59
C GLU A 164 3.14 3.39 17.01
N ARG A 165 2.33 4.43 16.79
CA ARG A 165 0.88 4.38 17.07
C ARG A 165 0.13 3.48 16.13
N VAL A 166 0.47 3.48 14.85
CA VAL A 166 -0.24 2.67 13.83
C VAL A 166 0.19 1.20 13.87
N LEU A 167 1.50 0.95 13.91
CA LEU A 167 2.12 -0.37 13.75
C LEU A 167 2.32 -1.13 15.07
N GLY A 168 2.35 -0.40 16.19
CA GLY A 168 2.70 -0.95 17.49
C GLY A 168 4.21 -1.20 17.67
N PRO A 169 4.59 -1.85 18.79
CA PRO A 169 6.01 -2.00 19.21
C PRO A 169 6.89 -2.77 18.23
N SER A 170 6.27 -3.60 17.37
CA SER A 170 6.99 -4.37 16.37
C SER A 170 7.66 -3.47 15.33
N MET A 171 7.08 -2.30 15.03
CA MET A 171 7.48 -1.42 13.94
C MET A 171 7.61 -2.15 12.59
N VAL A 172 6.76 -3.16 12.37
CA VAL A 172 6.71 -3.90 11.10
C VAL A 172 5.63 -3.29 10.21
N TYR A 173 6.06 -2.58 9.16
CA TYR A 173 5.16 -2.02 8.15
C TYR A 173 5.04 -2.93 6.94
N SER A 174 4.55 -4.14 7.17
CA SER A 174 4.22 -5.13 6.14
C SER A 174 3.11 -6.05 6.66
N CYS A 175 2.59 -6.92 5.78
CA CYS A 175 1.63 -7.96 6.16
C CYS A 175 2.12 -8.78 7.37
N ALA A 176 1.22 -9.06 8.32
CA ALA A 176 1.45 -10.00 9.41
C ALA A 176 1.02 -11.43 9.01
N TYR A 177 1.31 -12.44 9.83
CA TYR A 177 0.92 -13.84 9.63
C TYR A 177 0.03 -14.29 10.79
N TRP A 178 -1.26 -14.44 10.52
CA TRP A 178 -2.31 -14.55 11.53
C TRP A 178 -2.62 -16.01 11.85
N ALA A 179 -2.62 -16.31 13.14
CA ALA A 179 -3.42 -17.40 13.71
C ALA A 179 -4.78 -16.84 14.19
N PRO A 180 -5.82 -17.68 14.33
CA PRO A 180 -7.05 -17.29 15.01
C PRO A 180 -6.77 -16.65 16.38
N ASP A 181 -7.51 -15.60 16.72
CA ASP A 181 -7.43 -14.88 18.00
C ASP A 181 -6.05 -14.31 18.39
N SER A 182 -5.15 -14.18 17.42
CA SER A 182 -3.84 -13.56 17.64
C SER A 182 -3.94 -12.03 17.83
N THR A 183 -2.93 -11.44 18.44
CA THR A 183 -2.70 -9.98 18.45
C THR A 183 -1.86 -9.58 17.24
N LEU A 184 -1.85 -8.29 16.87
CA LEU A 184 -1.00 -7.80 15.77
C LEU A 184 0.49 -8.14 16.02
N GLU A 185 0.97 -7.99 17.25
CA GLU A 185 2.35 -8.21 17.64
C GLU A 185 2.76 -9.67 17.44
N ARG A 186 1.98 -10.61 17.98
CA ARG A 186 2.15 -12.05 17.75
C ARG A 186 2.07 -12.43 16.28
N ALA A 187 1.15 -11.83 15.52
CA ALA A 187 1.03 -12.10 14.09
C ALA A 187 2.25 -11.56 13.30
N GLN A 188 2.80 -10.42 13.71
CA GLN A 188 4.03 -9.89 13.11
C GLN A 188 5.25 -10.75 13.47
N GLU A 189 5.38 -11.16 14.73
CA GLU A 189 6.43 -12.08 15.16
C GLU A 189 6.34 -13.41 14.39
N ALA A 190 5.14 -14.00 14.26
CA ALA A 190 4.93 -15.21 13.48
C ALA A 190 5.32 -15.03 11.99
N LYS A 191 5.10 -13.84 11.42
CA LYS A 191 5.54 -13.52 10.06
C LYS A 191 7.07 -13.51 9.95
N LEU A 192 7.76 -12.88 10.90
CA LEU A 192 9.23 -12.84 10.91
C LEU A 192 9.81 -14.25 11.09
N ASP A 193 9.20 -15.04 11.98
CA ASP A 193 9.61 -16.42 12.25
C ASP A 193 9.45 -17.32 11.01
N VAL A 194 8.28 -17.31 10.35
CA VAL A 194 8.07 -18.14 9.16
C VAL A 194 9.02 -17.76 8.02
N VAL A 195 9.40 -16.49 7.89
CA VAL A 195 10.42 -16.05 6.93
C VAL A 195 11.79 -16.67 7.25
N CYS A 196 12.23 -16.62 8.51
CA CYS A 196 13.48 -17.25 8.95
C CYS A 196 13.50 -18.76 8.66
N ARG A 197 12.40 -19.47 8.96
CA ARG A 197 12.29 -20.92 8.71
C ARG A 197 12.32 -21.27 7.23
N LYS A 198 11.61 -20.51 6.39
CA LYS A 198 11.66 -20.68 4.91
C LYS A 198 13.08 -20.47 4.37
N LEU A 199 13.81 -19.51 4.93
CA LEU A 199 15.22 -19.26 4.61
C LEU A 199 16.19 -20.30 5.22
N ALA A 200 15.71 -21.21 6.09
CA ALA A 200 16.50 -22.15 6.90
C ALA A 200 17.69 -21.46 7.56
N LEU A 201 17.43 -20.35 8.26
CA LEU A 201 18.47 -19.66 9.00
C LEU A 201 18.97 -20.54 10.14
N THR A 202 20.29 -20.61 10.29
CA THR A 202 20.94 -21.34 11.38
C THR A 202 22.10 -20.49 11.91
N PRO A 203 22.54 -20.70 13.17
CA PRO A 203 23.63 -19.92 13.74
C PRO A 203 24.86 -19.87 12.84
N GLY A 204 25.48 -18.68 12.76
CA GLY A 204 26.68 -18.43 11.94
C GLY A 204 26.42 -18.10 10.47
N ARG A 205 25.19 -18.23 9.96
CA ARG A 205 24.84 -17.76 8.61
C ARG A 205 24.79 -16.24 8.53
N ARG A 206 24.87 -15.72 7.30
CA ARG A 206 24.79 -14.30 6.94
C ARG A 206 23.55 -14.02 6.10
N LEU A 207 22.67 -13.17 6.61
CA LEU A 207 21.43 -12.72 5.99
C LEU A 207 21.62 -11.30 5.42
N LEU A 208 21.16 -11.07 4.19
CA LEU A 208 20.90 -9.72 3.68
C LEU A 208 19.41 -9.43 3.78
N ASP A 209 19.05 -8.35 4.46
CA ASP A 209 17.67 -7.86 4.58
C ASP A 209 17.48 -6.60 3.73
N VAL A 210 16.90 -6.76 2.54
CA VAL A 210 16.72 -5.70 1.54
C VAL A 210 15.45 -4.91 1.86
N GLY A 211 15.62 -3.62 2.14
CA GLY A 211 14.53 -2.77 2.63
C GLY A 211 14.21 -3.07 4.09
N CYS A 212 15.23 -3.10 4.95
CA CYS A 212 15.12 -3.56 6.34
C CYS A 212 14.20 -2.73 7.26
N GLY A 213 13.68 -1.60 6.78
CA GLY A 213 12.78 -0.72 7.52
C GLY A 213 13.37 -0.31 8.88
N TRP A 214 12.60 -0.46 9.95
CA TRP A 214 13.04 -0.21 11.33
C TRP A 214 13.82 -1.38 11.97
N GLY A 215 14.36 -2.28 11.15
CA GLY A 215 15.26 -3.37 11.55
C GLY A 215 14.57 -4.59 12.18
N SER A 216 13.25 -4.71 12.11
CA SER A 216 12.50 -5.75 12.84
C SER A 216 12.84 -7.17 12.37
N MET A 217 13.02 -7.38 11.06
CA MET A 217 13.45 -8.68 10.52
C MET A 217 14.90 -8.99 10.93
N ALA A 218 15.80 -8.02 10.79
CA ALA A 218 17.19 -8.17 11.22
C ALA A 218 17.34 -8.51 12.71
N LEU A 219 16.62 -7.80 13.57
CA LEU A 219 16.60 -8.03 15.03
C LEU A 219 16.06 -9.42 15.37
N HIS A 220 14.95 -9.83 14.74
CA HIS A 220 14.35 -11.14 14.99
C HIS A 220 15.29 -12.27 14.54
N ALA A 221 15.84 -12.18 13.32
CA ALA A 221 16.77 -13.18 12.79
C ALA A 221 18.03 -13.33 13.66
N ALA A 222 18.69 -12.22 14.00
CA ALA A 222 19.92 -12.26 14.81
C ALA A 222 19.67 -12.82 16.22
N ARG A 223 18.53 -12.48 16.83
CA ARG A 223 18.18 -12.90 18.19
C ARG A 223 17.73 -14.35 18.26
N ALA A 224 16.78 -14.76 17.41
CA ALA A 224 16.15 -16.07 17.48
C ALA A 224 16.94 -17.16 16.74
N TYR A 225 17.68 -16.79 15.68
CA TYR A 225 18.37 -17.75 14.80
C TYR A 225 19.91 -17.63 14.85
N GLY A 226 20.46 -16.66 15.58
CA GLY A 226 21.90 -16.52 15.77
C GLY A 226 22.68 -16.21 14.49
N VAL A 227 22.05 -15.58 13.52
CA VAL A 227 22.68 -15.15 12.26
C VAL A 227 23.31 -13.77 12.37
N SER A 228 24.27 -13.49 11.49
CA SER A 228 24.70 -12.12 11.19
C SER A 228 23.79 -11.53 10.12
N VAL A 229 23.43 -10.25 10.24
CA VAL A 229 22.50 -9.59 9.33
C VAL A 229 23.09 -8.27 8.84
N VAL A 230 23.06 -8.08 7.52
CA VAL A 230 23.22 -6.76 6.90
C VAL A 230 21.83 -6.30 6.46
N GLY A 231 21.32 -5.24 7.08
CA GLY A 231 20.09 -4.58 6.67
C GLY A 231 20.39 -3.34 5.83
N VAL A 232 19.75 -3.19 4.68
CA VAL A 232 19.90 -2.01 3.82
C VAL A 232 18.57 -1.25 3.71
N THR A 233 18.63 0.08 3.74
CA THR A 233 17.47 0.98 3.50
C THR A 233 17.95 2.27 2.85
N LEU A 234 17.08 2.95 2.10
CA LEU A 234 17.35 4.28 1.55
C LEU A 234 16.94 5.41 2.52
N SER A 235 16.23 5.09 3.60
CA SER A 235 15.76 6.07 4.59
C SER A 235 16.75 6.20 5.76
N GLU A 236 17.33 7.40 5.90
CA GLU A 236 18.21 7.72 7.03
C GLU A 236 17.46 7.62 8.36
N GLU A 237 16.20 8.07 8.41
CA GLU A 237 15.39 8.04 9.63
C GLU A 237 15.12 6.62 10.12
N GLN A 238 14.81 5.71 9.18
CA GLN A 238 14.65 4.28 9.48
C GLN A 238 15.97 3.68 9.96
N ALA A 239 17.09 3.99 9.29
CA ALA A 239 18.39 3.46 9.67
C ALA A 239 18.83 3.93 11.06
N VAL A 240 18.65 5.21 11.40
CA VAL A 240 18.95 5.74 12.74
C VAL A 240 18.12 5.03 13.80
N TYR A 241 16.83 4.85 13.58
CA TYR A 241 15.95 4.16 14.53
C TYR A 241 16.28 2.66 14.66
N ALA A 242 16.55 1.98 13.53
CA ALA A 242 16.95 0.59 13.52
C ALA A 242 18.28 0.36 14.25
N ARG A 243 19.30 1.20 14.02
CA ARG A 243 20.59 1.16 14.74
C ARG A 243 20.40 1.33 16.24
N LYS A 244 19.53 2.26 16.67
CA LYS A 244 19.18 2.43 18.08
C LYS A 244 18.59 1.15 18.67
N ARG A 245 17.62 0.52 18.00
CA ARG A 245 17.01 -0.74 18.46
C ARG A 245 18.01 -1.90 18.50
N VAL A 246 18.94 -1.95 17.55
CA VAL A 246 20.04 -2.94 17.53
C VAL A 246 20.95 -2.76 18.74
N ALA A 247 21.33 -1.52 19.06
CA ALA A 247 22.14 -1.21 20.24
C ALA A 247 21.41 -1.54 21.54
N GLU A 248 20.14 -1.14 21.68
CA GLU A 248 19.31 -1.45 22.85
C GLU A 248 19.10 -2.96 23.05
N ALA A 249 19.09 -3.73 21.96
CA ALA A 249 19.01 -5.19 22.00
C ALA A 249 20.36 -5.88 22.24
N GLY A 250 21.47 -5.13 22.28
CA GLY A 250 22.82 -5.69 22.45
C GLY A 250 23.29 -6.55 21.28
N LEU A 251 22.86 -6.25 20.05
CA LEU A 251 23.12 -7.07 18.85
C LEU A 251 24.07 -6.39 17.84
N THR A 252 24.84 -5.39 18.26
CA THR A 252 25.73 -4.61 17.38
C THR A 252 26.88 -5.42 16.79
N ASP A 253 27.22 -6.57 17.38
CA ASP A 253 28.20 -7.53 16.86
C ASP A 253 27.64 -8.40 15.73
N ARG A 254 26.30 -8.46 15.58
CA ARG A 254 25.62 -9.33 14.61
C ARG A 254 24.80 -8.58 13.57
N VAL A 255 24.33 -7.37 13.86
CA VAL A 255 23.45 -6.62 12.95
C VAL A 255 24.12 -5.32 12.53
N GLU A 256 24.31 -5.18 11.22
CA GLU A 256 24.78 -3.96 10.58
C GLU A 256 23.63 -3.32 9.78
N ILE A 257 23.34 -2.05 10.02
CA ILE A 257 22.31 -1.30 9.28
C ILE A 257 22.96 -0.22 8.43
N ARG A 258 22.79 -0.31 7.11
CA ARG A 258 23.38 0.58 6.11
C ARG A 258 22.32 1.45 5.45
N VAL A 259 22.64 2.72 5.26
CA VAL A 259 21.90 3.59 4.35
C VAL A 259 22.54 3.41 2.98
N GLN A 260 22.02 2.43 2.23
CA GLN A 260 22.66 1.92 1.03
C GLN A 260 21.58 1.41 0.08
N ASP A 261 21.75 1.66 -1.21
CA ASP A 261 20.93 1.04 -2.24
C ASP A 261 21.33 -0.43 -2.40
N TYR A 262 20.37 -1.35 -2.57
CA TYR A 262 20.68 -2.76 -2.76
C TYR A 262 21.59 -3.02 -3.97
N ARG A 263 21.54 -2.14 -4.99
CA ARG A 263 22.38 -2.17 -6.20
C ARG A 263 23.86 -1.89 -5.91
N GLU A 264 24.16 -1.28 -4.76
CA GLU A 264 25.51 -0.90 -4.34
C GLU A 264 26.09 -1.88 -3.29
N VAL A 265 25.37 -2.95 -2.96
CA VAL A 265 25.87 -4.02 -2.09
C VAL A 265 26.83 -4.88 -2.91
N HIS A 266 28.07 -4.99 -2.47
CA HIS A 266 29.13 -5.73 -3.20
C HIS A 266 29.87 -6.74 -2.33
N ASP A 267 29.54 -6.82 -1.04
CA ASP A 267 30.18 -7.69 -0.05
C ASP A 267 29.45 -9.03 0.11
N GLY A 268 28.92 -9.58 -0.98
CA GLY A 268 28.44 -10.96 -1.02
C GLY A 268 29.60 -11.98 -0.99
N PRO A 269 29.29 -13.29 -1.01
CA PRO A 269 27.94 -13.85 -1.05
C PRO A 269 27.28 -13.93 0.33
N PHE A 270 25.95 -13.86 0.35
CA PHE A 270 25.10 -14.10 1.51
C PHE A 270 24.54 -15.52 1.49
N ASP A 271 24.23 -16.08 2.67
CA ASP A 271 23.63 -17.40 2.78
C ASP A 271 22.12 -17.38 2.49
N ALA A 272 21.48 -16.24 2.78
CA ALA A 272 20.06 -16.00 2.58
C ALA A 272 19.80 -14.51 2.31
N ILE A 273 18.71 -14.23 1.60
CA ILE A 273 18.20 -12.88 1.36
C ILE A 273 16.72 -12.83 1.76
N SER A 274 16.35 -11.87 2.61
CA SER A 274 14.96 -11.44 2.79
C SER A 274 14.73 -10.13 2.03
N SER A 275 13.60 -10.04 1.33
CA SER A 275 13.13 -8.78 0.75
C SER A 275 11.64 -8.67 1.01
N ILE A 276 11.24 -7.67 1.80
CA ILE A 276 9.87 -7.54 2.34
C ILE A 276 9.34 -6.15 2.03
N GLY A 277 8.35 -6.05 1.14
CA GLY A 277 7.71 -4.77 0.77
C GLY A 277 8.63 -3.85 -0.04
N MET A 278 9.61 -4.41 -0.75
CA MET A 278 10.56 -3.66 -1.58
C MET A 278 10.21 -3.68 -3.06
N ALA A 279 9.65 -4.79 -3.55
CA ALA A 279 9.51 -5.05 -4.97
C ALA A 279 8.48 -4.10 -5.64
N GLU A 280 7.51 -3.63 -4.87
CA GLU A 280 6.50 -2.63 -5.24
C GLU A 280 7.11 -1.28 -5.62
N HIS A 281 8.33 -0.99 -5.15
CA HIS A 281 9.07 0.25 -5.39
C HIS A 281 10.11 0.15 -6.51
N VAL A 282 10.36 -1.05 -7.05
CA VAL A 282 11.35 -1.25 -8.13
C VAL A 282 10.76 -0.90 -9.50
N GLY A 283 9.47 -1.16 -9.67
CA GLY A 283 8.80 -1.03 -10.97
C GLY A 283 9.05 -2.19 -11.92
N SER A 284 8.10 -2.43 -12.80
CA SER A 284 8.11 -3.53 -13.78
C SER A 284 9.35 -3.50 -14.69
N ALA A 285 9.81 -2.31 -15.08
CA ALA A 285 10.94 -2.13 -15.99
C ALA A 285 12.31 -2.49 -15.39
N ARG A 286 12.48 -2.36 -14.06
CA ARG A 286 13.76 -2.61 -13.37
C ARG A 286 13.77 -3.93 -12.59
N TYR A 287 12.65 -4.65 -12.54
CA TYR A 287 12.55 -5.89 -11.77
C TYR A 287 13.57 -6.95 -12.21
N ALA A 288 13.83 -7.07 -13.52
CA ALA A 288 14.83 -8.02 -14.03
C ALA A 288 16.24 -7.72 -13.49
N GLU A 289 16.62 -6.44 -13.39
CA GLU A 289 17.88 -6.04 -12.77
C GLU A 289 17.88 -6.38 -11.28
N TYR A 290 16.82 -6.02 -10.56
CA TYR A 290 16.65 -6.38 -9.16
C TYR A 290 16.85 -7.88 -8.91
N ALA A 291 16.17 -8.74 -9.66
CA ALA A 291 16.29 -10.19 -9.52
C ALA A 291 17.72 -10.69 -9.80
N ARG A 292 18.40 -10.17 -10.84
CA ARG A 292 19.79 -10.54 -11.13
C ARG A 292 20.78 -10.09 -10.05
N GLU A 293 20.61 -8.91 -9.48
CA GLU A 293 21.49 -8.42 -8.40
C GLU A 293 21.34 -9.31 -7.16
N LEU A 294 20.11 -9.63 -6.76
CA LEU A 294 19.87 -10.56 -5.64
C LEU A 294 20.45 -11.96 -5.93
N HIS A 295 20.31 -12.45 -7.15
CA HIS A 295 20.90 -13.73 -7.55
C HIS A 295 22.43 -13.72 -7.41
N THR A 296 23.08 -12.63 -7.82
CA THR A 296 24.55 -12.48 -7.74
C THR A 296 25.04 -12.42 -6.30
N LEU A 297 24.30 -11.75 -5.43
CA LEU A 297 24.61 -11.60 -4.00
C LEU A 297 24.42 -12.88 -3.18
N LEU A 298 23.64 -13.84 -3.67
CA LEU A 298 23.34 -15.06 -2.93
C LEU A 298 24.35 -16.16 -3.26
N ARG A 299 24.85 -16.94 -2.29
CA ARG A 299 25.70 -18.11 -2.61
C ARG A 299 24.90 -19.20 -3.37
N PRO A 300 25.56 -20.07 -4.15
CA PRO A 300 24.92 -21.31 -4.61
C PRO A 300 24.35 -22.14 -3.44
N GLY A 301 23.09 -22.58 -3.56
CA GLY A 301 22.30 -23.22 -2.52
C GLY A 301 21.68 -22.26 -1.50
N GLY A 302 21.96 -20.96 -1.59
CA GLY A 302 21.31 -19.93 -0.77
C GLY A 302 19.85 -19.71 -1.17
N ARG A 303 19.08 -19.13 -0.26
CA ARG A 303 17.62 -18.91 -0.43
C ARG A 303 17.26 -17.43 -0.46
N LEU A 304 16.34 -17.07 -1.34
CA LEU A 304 15.69 -15.77 -1.41
C LEU A 304 14.23 -15.93 -0.98
N LEU A 305 13.76 -15.09 -0.06
CA LEU A 305 12.34 -14.91 0.19
C LEU A 305 11.92 -13.49 -0.21
N ASN A 306 11.16 -13.40 -1.30
CA ASN A 306 10.60 -12.16 -1.80
C ASN A 306 9.12 -12.05 -1.36
N HIS A 307 8.84 -11.14 -0.44
CA HIS A 307 7.50 -10.88 0.10
C HIS A 307 6.98 -9.55 -0.45
N GLN A 308 5.93 -9.60 -1.26
CA GLN A 308 5.45 -8.45 -2.04
C GLN A 308 3.94 -8.49 -2.25
N ILE A 309 3.34 -7.31 -2.37
CA ILE A 309 1.97 -7.11 -2.86
C ILE A 309 1.93 -7.41 -4.37
N ALA A 310 0.85 -8.06 -4.80
CA ALA A 310 0.55 -8.34 -6.19
C ALA A 310 -0.86 -7.85 -6.53
N ARG A 311 -1.14 -7.76 -7.83
CA ARG A 311 -2.51 -7.54 -8.34
C ARG A 311 -2.99 -8.68 -9.21
N ARG A 312 -4.28 -8.67 -9.56
CA ARG A 312 -4.79 -9.54 -10.63
C ARG A 312 -4.18 -9.16 -11.99
N PRO A 313 -3.91 -10.13 -12.86
CA PRO A 313 -3.53 -9.85 -14.24
C PRO A 313 -4.67 -9.14 -14.98
N LEU A 314 -4.31 -8.22 -15.87
CA LEU A 314 -5.22 -7.59 -16.82
C LEU A 314 -5.16 -8.35 -18.15
N LYS A 315 -6.19 -8.20 -18.98
CA LYS A 315 -6.16 -8.72 -20.37
C LYS A 315 -5.04 -8.07 -21.19
N ASP A 316 -4.80 -6.79 -20.94
CA ASP A 316 -3.70 -6.03 -21.53
C ASP A 316 -2.95 -5.28 -20.42
N GLU A 317 -1.74 -5.73 -20.15
CA GLU A 317 -0.87 -5.19 -19.11
C GLU A 317 -0.38 -3.77 -19.44
N ALA A 318 -0.38 -3.34 -20.71
CA ALA A 318 -0.01 -1.97 -21.10
C ALA A 318 -1.03 -0.92 -20.59
N HIS A 319 -2.23 -1.35 -20.23
CA HIS A 319 -3.27 -0.52 -19.63
C HIS A 319 -3.19 -0.41 -18.11
N TYR A 320 -2.25 -1.11 -17.45
CA TYR A 320 -2.10 -1.00 -16.01
C TYR A 320 -1.74 0.44 -15.61
N ARG A 321 -2.53 1.00 -14.70
CA ARG A 321 -2.28 2.31 -14.08
C ARG A 321 -2.50 2.17 -12.59
N VAL A 322 -1.63 2.80 -11.82
CA VAL A 322 -1.76 2.92 -10.36
C VAL A 322 -3.03 3.70 -10.05
N ASP A 323 -3.67 3.37 -8.93
CA ASP A 323 -4.81 4.12 -8.44
C ASP A 323 -4.42 5.60 -8.21
N PRO A 324 -5.19 6.58 -8.72
CA PRO A 324 -4.82 7.99 -8.62
C PRO A 324 -4.69 8.52 -7.18
N PHE A 325 -5.41 7.93 -6.21
CA PHE A 325 -5.24 8.33 -4.82
C PHE A 325 -3.94 7.76 -4.24
N ILE A 326 -3.64 6.48 -4.51
CA ILE A 326 -2.38 5.86 -4.09
C ILE A 326 -1.18 6.62 -4.68
N ASP A 327 -1.17 6.85 -5.99
CA ASP A 327 -0.09 7.56 -6.69
C ASP A 327 0.13 8.99 -6.16
N ARG A 328 -0.94 9.68 -5.78
CA ARG A 328 -0.87 11.10 -5.38
C ARG A 328 -0.70 11.35 -3.90
N TYR A 329 -1.03 10.42 -3.03
CA TYR A 329 -1.05 10.66 -1.58
C TYR A 329 -0.30 9.63 -0.76
N VAL A 330 0.01 8.45 -1.33
CA VAL A 330 0.54 7.32 -0.56
C VAL A 330 1.86 6.85 -1.14
N PHE A 331 1.85 6.23 -2.32
CA PHE A 331 3.02 5.65 -2.97
C PHE A 331 3.16 6.20 -4.40
N PRO A 332 3.70 7.41 -4.55
CA PRO A 332 4.07 7.91 -5.87
C PRO A 332 4.99 6.93 -6.57
N ASP A 333 4.74 6.70 -7.86
CA ASP A 333 5.54 5.81 -8.73
C ASP A 333 5.50 4.31 -8.35
N GLY A 334 4.77 3.89 -7.31
CA GLY A 334 4.68 2.47 -6.92
C GLY A 334 3.94 1.63 -7.97
N GLU A 335 4.46 0.45 -8.31
CA GLU A 335 3.84 -0.43 -9.31
C GLU A 335 3.58 -1.82 -8.73
N LEU A 336 2.42 -2.39 -9.05
CA LEU A 336 2.08 -3.77 -8.68
C LEU A 336 2.07 -4.67 -9.91
N ALA A 337 2.84 -5.76 -9.84
CA ALA A 337 2.83 -6.82 -10.83
C ALA A 337 1.90 -7.97 -10.43
N PRO A 338 1.37 -8.75 -11.40
CA PRO A 338 0.79 -10.05 -11.09
C PRO A 338 1.83 -11.01 -10.54
N VAL A 339 1.43 -11.89 -9.62
CA VAL A 339 2.36 -12.87 -8.99
C VAL A 339 3.09 -13.74 -10.02
N GLY A 340 2.41 -14.14 -11.09
CA GLY A 340 3.01 -14.91 -12.18
C GLY A 340 4.13 -14.17 -12.92
N ARG A 341 4.02 -12.83 -13.05
CA ARG A 341 5.10 -12.04 -13.66
C ARG A 341 6.34 -12.01 -12.78
N THR A 342 6.17 -11.89 -11.46
CA THR A 342 7.30 -11.96 -10.53
C THR A 342 7.97 -13.32 -10.56
N VAL A 343 7.20 -14.42 -10.52
CA VAL A 343 7.76 -15.78 -10.60
C VAL A 343 8.61 -15.91 -11.87
N ALA A 344 8.05 -15.52 -13.02
CA ALA A 344 8.79 -15.53 -14.29
C ALA A 344 10.07 -14.69 -14.23
N GLN A 345 10.04 -13.49 -13.65
CA GLN A 345 11.22 -12.63 -13.56
C GLN A 345 12.31 -13.17 -12.62
N LEU A 346 11.94 -13.88 -11.55
CA LEU A 346 12.90 -14.56 -10.69
C LEU A 346 13.54 -15.76 -11.42
N GLU A 347 12.74 -16.55 -12.15
CA GLU A 347 13.23 -17.69 -12.95
C GLU A 347 14.11 -17.23 -14.11
N GLU A 348 13.71 -16.16 -14.82
CA GLU A 348 14.51 -15.50 -15.88
C GLU A 348 15.88 -15.03 -15.34
N ALA A 349 15.98 -14.68 -14.06
CA ALA A 349 17.24 -14.29 -13.41
C ALA A 349 18.12 -15.48 -12.95
N GLY A 350 17.63 -16.71 -13.08
CA GLY A 350 18.35 -17.94 -12.74
C GLY A 350 17.96 -18.58 -11.40
N PHE A 351 16.96 -18.04 -10.70
CA PHE A 351 16.43 -18.70 -9.51
C PHE A 351 15.53 -19.88 -9.85
N GLU A 352 15.49 -20.90 -8.99
CA GLU A 352 14.44 -21.91 -8.97
C GLU A 352 13.39 -21.51 -7.92
N VAL A 353 12.15 -21.26 -8.33
CA VAL A 353 11.06 -20.97 -7.38
C VAL A 353 10.58 -22.28 -6.74
N ARG A 354 10.50 -22.30 -5.41
CA ARG A 354 10.22 -23.50 -4.61
C ARG A 354 8.89 -23.47 -3.89
N ASP A 355 8.39 -22.28 -3.58
CA ASP A 355 7.09 -22.07 -2.91
C ASP A 355 6.53 -20.69 -3.26
N VAL A 356 5.21 -20.63 -3.37
CA VAL A 356 4.45 -19.38 -3.50
C VAL A 356 3.27 -19.47 -2.54
N GLU A 357 3.33 -18.72 -1.45
CA GLU A 357 2.26 -18.65 -0.46
C GLU A 357 1.52 -17.31 -0.58
N SER A 358 0.22 -17.37 -0.83
CA SER A 358 -0.67 -16.20 -0.83
C SER A 358 -1.16 -15.90 0.58
N LEU A 359 -1.02 -14.65 1.01
CA LEU A 359 -1.38 -14.16 2.35
C LEU A 359 -2.43 -13.03 2.29
N ARG A 360 -3.28 -13.03 1.26
CA ARG A 360 -4.23 -11.95 0.96
C ARG A 360 -5.10 -11.56 2.17
N GLU A 361 -5.76 -12.51 2.80
CA GLU A 361 -6.64 -12.32 3.95
C GLU A 361 -5.87 -11.82 5.17
N HIS A 362 -4.62 -12.24 5.33
CA HIS A 362 -3.76 -11.78 6.41
C HIS A 362 -3.46 -10.28 6.30
N TYR A 363 -3.29 -9.74 5.09
CA TYR A 363 -3.06 -8.31 4.94
C TYR A 363 -4.33 -7.50 5.22
N ALA A 364 -5.50 -7.99 4.82
CA ALA A 364 -6.76 -7.35 5.20
C ALA A 364 -6.90 -7.20 6.73
N LEU A 365 -6.65 -8.28 7.48
CA LEU A 365 -6.65 -8.25 8.95
C LEU A 365 -5.60 -7.28 9.51
N THR A 366 -4.40 -7.28 8.93
CA THR A 366 -3.30 -6.37 9.34
C THR A 366 -3.71 -4.91 9.18
N LEU A 367 -4.26 -4.54 8.02
CA LEU A 367 -4.69 -3.18 7.72
C LEU A 367 -5.87 -2.74 8.59
N ARG A 368 -6.82 -3.64 8.88
CA ARG A 368 -7.92 -3.35 9.83
C ARG A 368 -7.39 -3.03 11.23
N ARG A 369 -6.37 -3.75 11.69
CA ARG A 369 -5.72 -3.46 12.99
C ARG A 369 -4.99 -2.12 12.97
N TRP A 370 -4.29 -1.79 11.89
CA TRP A 370 -3.64 -0.48 11.74
C TRP A 370 -4.65 0.67 11.70
N VAL A 371 -5.80 0.50 11.01
CA VAL A 371 -6.88 1.50 11.03
C VAL A 371 -7.45 1.65 12.44
N ALA A 372 -7.75 0.54 13.13
CA ALA A 372 -8.25 0.60 14.51
C ALA A 372 -7.26 1.29 15.46
N ASN A 373 -5.97 1.01 15.32
CA ASN A 373 -4.91 1.67 16.09
C ASN A 373 -4.85 3.18 15.81
N LEU A 374 -4.92 3.57 14.53
CA LEU A 374 -4.95 4.98 14.12
C LEU A 374 -6.18 5.71 14.68
N GLU A 375 -7.36 5.10 14.60
CA GLU A 375 -8.61 5.67 15.10
C GLU A 375 -8.60 5.81 16.63
N ALA A 376 -8.07 4.81 17.35
CA ALA A 376 -7.93 4.85 18.80
C ALA A 376 -6.99 5.97 19.29
N HIS A 377 -6.02 6.39 18.45
CA HIS A 377 -5.05 7.45 18.76
C HIS A 377 -5.23 8.69 17.86
N TRP A 378 -6.45 8.93 17.36
CA TRP A 378 -6.70 9.93 16.32
C TRP A 378 -6.16 11.32 16.64
N ASP A 379 -6.45 11.84 17.84
CA ASP A 379 -6.03 13.20 18.23
C ASP A 379 -4.51 13.33 18.30
N GLU A 380 -3.81 12.28 18.71
CA GLU A 380 -2.35 12.24 18.74
C GLU A 380 -1.78 12.14 17.32
N ALA A 381 -2.32 11.26 16.50
CA ALA A 381 -1.91 11.09 15.10
C ALA A 381 -2.05 12.40 14.30
N VAL A 382 -3.12 13.16 14.55
CA VAL A 382 -3.34 14.49 13.97
C VAL A 382 -2.30 15.51 14.44
N ARG A 383 -1.92 15.49 15.73
CA ARG A 383 -0.86 16.37 16.28
C ARG A 383 0.53 16.03 15.74
N LEU A 384 0.85 14.75 15.59
CA LEU A 384 2.13 14.26 15.09
C LEU A 384 2.32 14.55 13.58
N THR A 385 1.22 14.67 12.84
CA THR A 385 1.25 14.87 11.38
C THR A 385 0.41 16.09 10.98
N SER A 386 -0.80 15.85 10.48
CA SER A 386 -1.82 16.84 10.22
C SER A 386 -3.20 16.19 10.12
N PRO A 387 -4.30 16.96 10.20
CA PRO A 387 -5.63 16.44 9.93
C PRO A 387 -5.77 15.84 8.53
N GLY A 388 -5.14 16.46 7.52
CA GLY A 388 -5.15 15.96 6.15
C GLY A 388 -4.37 14.67 6.00
N ARG A 389 -3.22 14.54 6.66
CA ARG A 389 -2.35 13.37 6.59
C ARG A 389 -2.97 12.17 7.32
N ALA A 390 -3.48 12.34 8.55
CA ALA A 390 -4.27 11.30 9.23
C ALA A 390 -5.51 10.90 8.38
N ARG A 391 -6.15 11.90 7.76
CA ARG A 391 -7.08 11.83 6.61
C ARG A 391 -6.71 10.75 5.58
N VAL A 392 -5.54 10.95 4.97
CA VAL A 392 -4.98 10.09 3.92
C VAL A 392 -4.78 8.67 4.44
N TRP A 393 -4.08 8.52 5.57
CA TRP A 393 -3.73 7.21 6.12
C TRP A 393 -4.95 6.36 6.46
N ARG A 394 -5.97 6.96 7.08
CA ARG A 394 -7.23 6.27 7.41
C ARG A 394 -7.92 5.72 6.15
N LEU A 395 -8.10 6.57 5.13
CA LEU A 395 -8.76 6.14 3.89
C LEU A 395 -7.93 5.13 3.11
N TYR A 396 -6.63 5.36 3.01
CA TYR A 396 -5.69 4.46 2.34
C TYR A 396 -5.77 3.04 2.91
N MET A 397 -5.54 2.89 4.22
CA MET A 397 -5.49 1.57 4.84
C MET A 397 -6.86 0.88 4.81
N ALA A 398 -7.95 1.62 5.03
CA ALA A 398 -9.30 1.07 4.97
C ALA A 398 -9.67 0.59 3.55
N ALA A 399 -9.39 1.39 2.52
CA ALA A 399 -9.66 1.01 1.12
C ALA A 399 -8.77 -0.16 0.66
N CYS A 400 -7.50 -0.21 1.11
CA CYS A 400 -6.63 -1.34 0.84
C CYS A 400 -7.12 -2.62 1.53
N ALA A 401 -7.60 -2.56 2.78
CA ALA A 401 -8.17 -3.73 3.45
C ALA A 401 -9.31 -4.35 2.65
N LEU A 402 -10.26 -3.51 2.19
CA LEU A 402 -11.36 -3.96 1.31
C LEU A 402 -10.85 -4.51 -0.03
N SER A 403 -9.79 -3.90 -0.59
CA SER A 403 -9.20 -4.36 -1.85
C SER A 403 -8.56 -5.76 -1.72
N PHE A 404 -7.93 -6.06 -0.57
CA PHE A 404 -7.47 -7.41 -0.25
C PHE A 404 -8.65 -8.36 -0.06
N GLU A 405 -9.69 -7.98 0.71
CA GLU A 405 -10.88 -8.82 0.97
C GLU A 405 -11.63 -9.20 -0.30
N ARG A 406 -11.72 -8.27 -1.26
CA ARG A 406 -12.39 -8.50 -2.56
C ARG A 406 -11.47 -9.04 -3.65
N ASN A 407 -10.29 -9.52 -3.30
CA ASN A 407 -9.35 -10.13 -4.24
C ASN A 407 -8.98 -9.20 -5.42
N ARG A 408 -8.90 -7.89 -5.20
CA ARG A 408 -8.41 -6.94 -6.20
C ARG A 408 -6.88 -6.88 -6.19
N ILE A 409 -6.32 -6.97 -4.99
CA ILE A 409 -4.89 -7.11 -4.72
C ILE A 409 -4.66 -8.30 -3.78
N GLY A 410 -3.43 -8.83 -3.80
CA GLY A 410 -2.96 -9.91 -2.96
C GLY A 410 -1.56 -9.62 -2.45
N VAL A 411 -1.03 -10.49 -1.61
CA VAL A 411 0.34 -10.41 -1.12
C VAL A 411 0.90 -11.82 -1.05
N ASN A 412 2.15 -12.00 -1.45
CA ASN A 412 2.72 -13.32 -1.63
C ASN A 412 4.11 -13.39 -1.02
N GLN A 413 4.45 -14.53 -0.44
CA GLN A 413 5.84 -14.92 -0.20
C GLN A 413 6.27 -15.86 -1.32
N VAL A 414 7.25 -15.45 -2.11
CA VAL A 414 7.88 -16.30 -3.13
C VAL A 414 9.24 -16.74 -2.58
N LEU A 415 9.38 -18.03 -2.29
CA LEU A 415 10.66 -18.63 -1.90
C LEU A 415 11.35 -19.15 -3.14
N ALA A 416 12.60 -18.76 -3.33
CA ALA A 416 13.42 -19.20 -4.45
C ALA A 416 14.83 -19.59 -3.99
N VAL A 417 15.52 -20.39 -4.79
CA VAL A 417 16.85 -20.91 -4.51
C VAL A 417 17.78 -20.56 -5.65
N ARG A 418 19.01 -20.12 -5.34
CA ARG A 418 20.08 -20.11 -6.34
C ARG A 418 20.63 -21.52 -6.44
N THR A 419 20.09 -22.34 -7.34
CA THR A 419 20.42 -23.76 -7.40
C THR A 419 21.91 -23.95 -7.76
N PRO A 420 22.67 -24.76 -7.01
CA PRO A 420 24.07 -25.06 -7.33
C PRO A 420 24.17 -25.92 -8.59
N VAL A 421 25.39 -26.07 -9.14
CA VAL A 421 25.65 -26.90 -10.33
C VAL A 421 25.14 -28.35 -10.17
N SER A 422 25.09 -28.88 -8.94
CA SER A 422 24.56 -30.21 -8.66
C SER A 422 23.04 -30.34 -8.81
N GLY A 423 22.30 -29.24 -8.96
CA GLY A 423 20.84 -29.24 -9.00
C GLY A 423 20.14 -29.38 -7.64
N ALA A 424 20.90 -29.51 -6.55
CA ALA A 424 20.33 -29.74 -5.22
C ALA A 424 19.75 -28.45 -4.61
N SER A 425 18.43 -28.40 -4.40
CA SER A 425 17.78 -27.24 -3.77
C SER A 425 18.11 -27.10 -2.28
N GLY A 426 18.41 -28.21 -1.58
CA GLY A 426 18.69 -28.22 -0.15
C GLY A 426 17.46 -27.96 0.74
N LEU A 427 16.24 -28.15 0.21
CA LEU A 427 15.00 -28.09 0.99
C LEU A 427 14.49 -29.51 1.34
N PRO A 428 13.90 -29.70 2.53
CA PRO A 428 13.12 -30.89 2.84
C PRO A 428 11.95 -31.09 1.86
N LEU A 429 11.53 -32.33 1.67
CA LEU A 429 10.46 -32.69 0.72
C LEU A 429 9.09 -32.09 1.06
N ARG A 430 8.81 -31.81 2.34
CA ARG A 430 7.53 -31.24 2.79
C ARG A 430 7.76 -29.87 3.42
N THR A 431 6.92 -28.91 3.07
CA THR A 431 7.00 -27.53 3.56
C THR A 431 6.89 -27.42 5.08
N ARG A 432 6.10 -28.29 5.72
CA ARG A 432 5.98 -28.37 7.19
C ARG A 432 7.30 -28.69 7.91
N ASP A 433 8.26 -29.29 7.19
CA ASP A 433 9.56 -29.71 7.73
C ASP A 433 10.63 -28.62 7.51
N TRP A 434 10.27 -27.49 6.88
CA TRP A 434 11.18 -26.36 6.70
C TRP A 434 11.30 -25.64 8.05
N ARG A 435 12.43 -25.88 8.73
CA ARG A 435 12.75 -25.33 10.05
C ARG A 435 13.85 -24.29 9.95
#